data_AF-A0A4Y1ZCC2-F1
#
_entry.id   AF-A0A4Y1ZCC2-F1
#
_cell.length_a   1.000
_cell.length_b   1.000
_cell.length_c   1.000
_cell.angle_alpha   90.00
_cell.angle_beta   90.00
_cell.angle_gamma   90.00
#
_symmetry.space_group_name_H-M   'P 1'
#
loop_
_entity.id
_entity.type
_entity.pdbx_description
1 polymer ?
#
loop_
_entity_poly.entity_id
_entity_poly.type
_entity_poly.pdbx_seq_one_letter_code
_entity_poly.pdbx_strand_id
1 'polypeptide(L)'
;MIILDREITNLILVQKQLSVDEIADYLSTDKEKVIERIHSISEQLPHESIEVINGEVRISEKCVDELYATLVGNLSSYSNEYEVNLRQNLIKVELIVHNSHYTLQNLSDLFFVSKNTVFSDMKHLKEELKKFESSRNILEKRWLSNQRSGISNSKSFDSAC
;
A
#
# COMPACT_ATOMS: atom_id res chain seq x y z
N MET A 1 -12.43 -14.78 4.03
CA MET A 1 -13.47 -14.10 3.23
C MET A 1 -13.63 -14.80 1.88
N ILE A 2 -14.86 -14.92 1.36
CA ILE A 2 -15.07 -15.36 -0.04
C ILE A 2 -14.92 -14.18 -1.00
N ILE A 3 -14.73 -14.44 -2.31
CA ILE A 3 -14.49 -13.39 -3.33
C ILE A 3 -15.58 -12.31 -3.31
N LEU A 4 -16.84 -12.73 -3.21
CA LEU A 4 -17.99 -11.82 -3.21
C LEU A 4 -17.99 -10.87 -2.00
N ASP A 5 -17.54 -11.31 -0.82
CA ASP A 5 -17.42 -10.42 0.34
C ASP A 5 -16.40 -9.33 0.10
N ARG A 6 -15.30 -9.69 -0.56
CA ARG A 6 -14.21 -8.79 -0.84
C ARG A 6 -14.65 -7.69 -1.78
N GLU A 7 -15.40 -8.06 -2.81
CA GLU A 7 -15.93 -7.11 -3.79
C GLU A 7 -16.95 -6.17 -3.15
N ILE A 8 -17.85 -6.68 -2.31
CA ILE A 8 -18.82 -5.88 -1.56
C ILE A 8 -18.10 -4.92 -0.60
N THR A 9 -17.15 -5.40 0.20
CA THR A 9 -16.38 -4.56 1.12
C THR A 9 -15.59 -3.47 0.37
N ASN A 10 -14.99 -3.80 -0.78
CA ASN A 10 -14.29 -2.82 -1.62
C ASN A 10 -15.23 -1.73 -2.13
N LEU A 11 -16.42 -2.09 -2.61
CA LEU A 11 -17.41 -1.12 -3.10
C LEU A 11 -17.84 -0.17 -1.98
N ILE A 12 -18.14 -0.71 -0.81
CA ILE A 12 -18.52 0.04 0.39
C ILE A 12 -17.42 1.02 0.82
N LEU A 13 -16.15 0.63 0.72
CA LEU A 13 -15.02 1.49 1.11
C LEU A 13 -14.71 2.60 0.10
N VAL A 14 -14.90 2.32 -1.19
CA VAL A 14 -14.60 3.28 -2.27
C VAL A 14 -15.71 4.32 -2.42
N GLN A 15 -16.97 3.93 -2.22
CA GLN A 15 -18.12 4.82 -2.40
C GLN A 15 -18.84 5.06 -1.08
N LYS A 16 -18.82 6.31 -0.61
CA LYS A 16 -19.33 6.69 0.72
C LYS A 16 -20.84 6.49 0.91
N GLN A 17 -21.61 6.39 -0.17
CA GLN A 17 -23.05 6.12 -0.16
C GLN A 17 -23.35 5.20 -1.32
N LEU A 18 -23.73 3.97 -1.01
CA LEU A 18 -24.11 2.93 -1.96
C LEU A 18 -25.42 2.32 -1.48
N SER A 19 -26.34 2.12 -2.39
CA SER A 19 -27.49 1.28 -2.17
C SER A 19 -27.15 -0.19 -2.43
N VAL A 20 -27.88 -1.09 -1.77
CA VAL A 20 -27.83 -2.53 -2.06
C VAL A 20 -28.11 -2.81 -3.54
N ASP A 21 -29.00 -2.01 -4.14
CA ASP A 21 -29.38 -2.11 -5.55
C ASP A 21 -28.17 -1.83 -6.46
N GLU A 22 -27.43 -0.76 -6.20
CA GLU A 22 -26.24 -0.41 -6.97
C GLU A 22 -25.12 -1.46 -6.81
N ILE A 23 -24.97 -2.04 -5.61
CA ILE A 23 -24.02 -3.12 -5.37
C ILE A 23 -24.43 -4.37 -6.16
N ALA A 24 -25.72 -4.72 -6.13
CA ALA A 24 -26.27 -5.86 -6.85
C ALA A 24 -26.09 -5.72 -8.37
N ASP A 25 -26.38 -4.54 -8.91
CA ASP A 25 -26.20 -4.22 -10.32
C ASP A 25 -24.72 -4.28 -10.73
N TYR A 26 -23.83 -3.68 -9.92
CA TYR A 26 -22.39 -3.68 -10.19
C TYR A 26 -21.80 -5.10 -10.21
N LEU A 27 -22.25 -5.96 -9.30
CA LEU A 27 -21.76 -7.33 -9.15
C LEU A 27 -22.57 -8.35 -9.98
N SER A 28 -23.59 -7.89 -10.73
CA SER A 28 -24.49 -8.75 -11.51
C SER A 28 -25.04 -9.92 -10.66
N THR A 29 -25.51 -9.61 -9.46
CA THR A 29 -25.98 -10.59 -8.47
C THR A 29 -27.33 -10.18 -7.88
N ASP A 30 -28.02 -11.11 -7.21
CA ASP A 30 -29.26 -10.83 -6.52
C ASP A 30 -29.06 -9.96 -5.26
N LYS A 31 -29.99 -9.04 -5.01
CA LYS A 31 -30.02 -8.13 -3.85
C LYS A 31 -30.08 -8.88 -2.53
N GLU A 32 -30.86 -9.95 -2.45
CA GLU A 32 -31.01 -10.79 -1.25
C GLU A 32 -29.64 -11.40 -0.88
N LYS A 33 -28.91 -11.85 -1.91
CA LYS A 33 -27.55 -12.36 -1.74
C LYS A 33 -26.57 -11.27 -1.29
N VAL A 34 -26.68 -10.05 -1.81
CA VAL A 34 -25.87 -8.91 -1.32
C VAL A 34 -26.14 -8.64 0.15
N ILE A 35 -27.41 -8.60 0.57
CA ILE A 35 -27.81 -8.38 1.97
C ILE A 35 -27.24 -9.48 2.87
N GLU A 36 -27.39 -10.75 2.48
CA GLU A 36 -26.81 -11.89 3.21
C GLU A 36 -25.29 -11.75 3.36
N ARG A 37 -24.59 -11.33 2.30
CA ARG A 37 -23.14 -11.12 2.36
C ARG A 37 -22.77 -9.93 3.24
N ILE A 38 -23.50 -8.81 3.17
CA ILE A 38 -23.29 -7.64 4.04
C ILE A 38 -23.44 -8.04 5.51
N HIS A 39 -24.48 -8.82 5.84
CA HIS A 39 -24.64 -9.36 7.20
C HIS A 39 -23.46 -10.26 7.59
N SER A 40 -23.04 -11.17 6.71
CA SER A 40 -21.89 -12.05 6.98
C SER A 40 -20.58 -11.28 7.16
N ILE A 41 -20.37 -10.18 6.44
CA ILE A 41 -19.23 -9.27 6.62
C ILE A 41 -19.36 -8.56 7.97
N SER A 42 -20.55 -8.04 8.29
CA SER A 42 -20.79 -7.34 9.54
C SER A 42 -20.58 -8.21 10.77
N GLU A 43 -20.89 -9.52 10.71
CA GLU A 43 -20.62 -10.47 11.80
C GLU A 43 -19.13 -10.75 12.00
N GLN A 44 -18.29 -10.47 11.01
CA GLN A 44 -16.83 -10.62 11.11
C GLN A 44 -16.16 -9.39 11.74
N LEU A 45 -16.89 -8.29 11.89
CA LEU A 45 -16.40 -7.07 12.51
C LEU A 45 -16.46 -7.20 14.05
N PRO A 46 -15.35 -6.96 14.76
CA PRO A 46 -15.28 -7.17 16.20
C PRO A 46 -16.03 -6.14 17.03
N HIS A 47 -16.17 -4.89 16.56
CA HIS A 47 -16.78 -3.82 17.36
C HIS A 47 -17.77 -2.95 16.59
N GLU A 48 -17.69 -2.92 15.27
CA GLU A 48 -18.57 -2.12 14.43
C GLU A 48 -19.52 -3.00 13.60
N SER A 49 -20.52 -2.39 12.97
CA SER A 49 -21.45 -3.11 12.09
C SER A 49 -21.78 -2.29 10.85
N ILE A 50 -22.22 -2.98 9.81
CA ILE A 50 -22.74 -2.36 8.59
C ILE A 50 -24.26 -2.33 8.71
N GLU A 51 -24.85 -1.14 8.62
CA GLU A 51 -26.30 -0.97 8.66
C GLU A 51 -26.85 -0.83 7.25
N VAL A 52 -27.97 -1.50 6.97
CA VAL A 52 -28.75 -1.30 5.75
C VAL A 52 -30.06 -0.63 6.14
N ILE A 53 -30.21 0.66 5.81
CA ILE A 53 -31.39 1.46 6.14
C ILE A 53 -32.06 1.91 4.85
N ASN A 54 -33.31 1.50 4.64
CA ASN A 54 -34.07 1.80 3.41
C ASN A 54 -33.34 1.41 2.12
N GLY A 55 -32.55 0.34 2.16
CA GLY A 55 -31.73 -0.11 1.02
C GLY A 55 -30.40 0.64 0.85
N GLU A 56 -30.11 1.66 1.66
CA GLU A 56 -28.80 2.31 1.69
C GLU A 56 -27.86 1.62 2.68
N VAL A 57 -26.62 1.38 2.26
CA VAL A 57 -25.54 0.88 3.10
C VAL A 57 -24.91 2.05 3.85
N ARG A 58 -24.89 1.97 5.19
CA ARG A 58 -24.32 2.97 6.08
C ARG A 58 -23.26 2.35 6.98
N ILE A 59 -22.13 3.05 7.07
CA ILE A 59 -20.99 2.66 7.90
C ILE A 59 -20.50 3.86 8.71
N SER A 60 -20.05 3.62 9.94
CA SER A 60 -19.35 4.62 10.74
C SER A 60 -17.91 4.78 10.25
N GLU A 61 -17.24 5.89 10.60
CA GLU A 61 -15.80 6.05 10.30
C GLU A 61 -14.93 4.97 10.95
N LYS A 62 -15.34 4.42 12.10
CA LYS A 62 -14.63 3.33 12.76
C LYS A 62 -14.83 1.99 12.05
N CYS A 63 -16.03 1.78 11.49
CA CYS A 63 -16.36 0.60 10.69
C CYS A 63 -15.46 0.52 9.44
N VAL A 64 -15.11 1.66 8.85
CA VAL A 64 -14.14 1.75 7.74
C VAL A 64 -12.79 1.13 8.13
N ASP A 65 -12.26 1.46 9.31
CA ASP A 65 -10.97 0.93 9.78
C ASP A 65 -11.02 -0.59 10.00
N GLU A 66 -12.12 -1.13 10.56
CA GLU A 66 -12.30 -2.58 10.74
C GLU A 66 -12.50 -3.33 9.42
N LEU A 67 -13.20 -2.73 8.46
CA LEU A 67 -13.37 -3.28 7.12
C LEU A 67 -12.03 -3.33 6.36
N TYR A 68 -11.21 -2.28 6.48
CA TYR A 68 -9.83 -2.32 5.99
C TYR A 68 -9.02 -3.41 6.69
N ALA A 69 -9.11 -3.51 8.01
CA ALA A 69 -8.43 -4.55 8.77
C ALA A 69 -8.90 -5.97 8.39
N THR A 70 -10.14 -6.14 7.94
CA THR A 70 -10.68 -7.45 7.50
C THR A 70 -10.23 -7.80 6.08
N LEU A 71 -10.11 -6.80 5.20
CA LEU A 71 -9.53 -6.96 3.86
C LEU A 71 -8.04 -7.31 3.92
N VAL A 72 -7.31 -6.60 4.76
CA VAL A 72 -5.87 -6.79 4.98
C VAL A 72 -5.62 -8.04 5.84
N GLY A 73 -6.39 -8.23 6.90
CA GLY A 73 -6.30 -9.38 7.80
C GLY A 73 -6.66 -10.73 7.16
N ASN A 74 -7.39 -10.79 6.04
CA ASN A 74 -7.54 -12.03 5.26
C ASN A 74 -6.34 -12.33 4.33
N LEU A 75 -5.34 -11.44 4.24
CA LEU A 75 -4.00 -11.75 3.68
C LEU A 75 -3.03 -12.30 4.76
N SER A 76 -3.41 -12.25 6.05
CA SER A 76 -2.58 -12.50 7.23
C SER A 76 -2.09 -13.94 7.49
N SER A 77 -2.13 -14.81 6.48
CA SER A 77 -1.17 -15.93 6.48
C SER A 77 0.30 -15.46 6.38
N TYR A 78 0.53 -14.15 6.20
CA TYR A 78 1.85 -13.52 6.28
C TYR A 78 1.87 -12.43 7.38
N SER A 79 2.97 -12.34 8.13
CA SER A 79 3.13 -11.43 9.27
C SER A 79 2.85 -9.97 8.89
N ASN A 80 2.32 -9.16 9.82
CA ASN A 80 2.06 -7.72 9.62
C ASN A 80 3.28 -6.95 9.08
N GLU A 81 4.49 -7.33 9.46
CA GLU A 81 5.72 -6.73 8.91
C GLU A 81 5.93 -7.07 7.43
N TYR A 82 5.56 -8.27 6.99
CA TYR A 82 5.63 -8.66 5.59
C TYR A 82 4.66 -7.83 4.73
N GLU A 83 3.45 -7.59 5.22
CA GLU A 83 2.45 -6.80 4.49
C GLU A 83 2.84 -5.32 4.39
N VAL A 84 3.42 -4.74 5.46
CA VAL A 84 3.96 -3.38 5.43
C VAL A 84 5.10 -3.28 4.42
N ASN A 85 6.07 -4.19 4.47
CA ASN A 85 7.18 -4.20 3.52
C ASN A 85 6.73 -4.41 2.07
N LEU A 86 5.78 -5.33 1.84
CA LEU A 86 5.22 -5.58 0.53
C LEU A 86 4.53 -4.33 -0.02
N ARG A 87 3.66 -3.69 0.77
CA ARG A 87 2.99 -2.44 0.37
C ARG A 87 3.99 -1.34 0.05
N GLN A 88 5.00 -1.14 0.91
CA GLN A 88 6.06 -0.17 0.67
C GLN A 88 6.81 -0.45 -0.63
N ASN A 89 7.13 -1.71 -0.92
CA ASN A 89 7.79 -2.09 -2.17
C ASN A 89 6.89 -1.88 -3.40
N LEU A 90 5.60 -2.16 -3.30
CA LEU A 90 4.66 -1.88 -4.39
C LEU A 90 4.49 -0.38 -4.63
N ILE A 91 4.41 0.44 -3.58
CA ILE A 91 4.43 1.91 -3.70
C ILE A 91 5.71 2.37 -4.41
N LYS A 92 6.89 1.80 -4.07
CA LYS A 92 8.14 2.11 -4.78
C LYS A 92 8.04 1.80 -6.28
N VAL A 93 7.57 0.60 -6.64
CA VAL A 93 7.45 0.19 -8.05
C VAL A 93 6.49 1.14 -8.80
N GLU A 94 5.34 1.43 -8.21
CA GLU A 94 4.33 2.32 -8.78
C GLU A 94 4.92 3.70 -9.12
N LEU A 95 5.63 4.30 -8.15
CA LEU A 95 6.27 5.60 -8.32
C LEU A 95 7.38 5.60 -9.38
N ILE A 96 8.13 4.50 -9.50
CA ILE A 96 9.22 4.38 -10.48
C ILE A 96 8.68 4.16 -11.90
N VAL A 97 7.69 3.27 -12.04
CA VAL A 97 7.20 2.82 -13.35
C VAL A 97 6.32 3.87 -14.01
N HIS A 98 5.39 4.45 -13.25
CA HIS A 98 4.33 5.26 -13.86
C HIS A 98 4.71 6.75 -14.00
N ASN A 99 5.84 7.19 -13.44
CA ASN A 99 6.36 8.57 -13.48
C ASN A 99 5.29 9.66 -13.33
N SER A 100 4.24 9.34 -12.57
CA SER A 100 3.01 10.12 -12.45
C SER A 100 2.97 10.78 -11.08
N HIS A 101 2.43 12.00 -11.00
CA HIS A 101 2.27 12.69 -9.74
C HIS A 101 1.08 12.11 -8.97
N TYR A 102 1.34 11.15 -8.08
CA TYR A 102 0.34 10.65 -7.16
C TYR A 102 0.15 11.60 -5.97
N THR A 103 -1.10 11.91 -5.64
CA THR A 103 -1.42 12.49 -4.33
C THR A 103 -1.46 11.39 -3.26
N LEU A 104 -1.36 11.77 -1.98
CA LEU A 104 -1.55 10.82 -0.87
C LEU A 104 -2.93 10.15 -0.89
N GLN A 105 -3.97 10.85 -1.40
CA GLN A 105 -5.28 10.24 -1.59
C GLN A 105 -5.22 9.14 -2.64
N ASN A 106 -4.59 9.38 -3.80
CA ASN A 106 -4.53 8.38 -4.86
C ASN A 106 -3.83 7.10 -4.41
N LEU A 107 -2.72 7.22 -3.66
CA LEU A 107 -2.01 6.06 -3.11
C LEU A 107 -2.81 5.37 -1.99
N SER A 108 -3.56 6.15 -1.20
CA SER A 108 -4.42 5.63 -0.13
C SER A 108 -5.52 4.74 -0.71
N ASP A 109 -6.14 5.21 -1.81
CA ASP A 109 -7.16 4.48 -2.54
C ASP A 109 -6.56 3.25 -3.24
N LEU A 110 -5.40 3.39 -3.88
CA LEU A 110 -4.74 2.32 -4.64
C LEU A 110 -4.28 1.16 -3.76
N PHE A 111 -3.77 1.46 -2.57
CA PHE A 111 -3.20 0.47 -1.65
C PHE A 111 -4.11 0.12 -0.48
N PHE A 112 -5.34 0.64 -0.47
CA PHE A 112 -6.37 0.33 0.52
C PHE A 112 -5.90 0.54 1.97
N VAL A 113 -5.29 1.70 2.22
CA VAL A 113 -4.82 2.10 3.55
C VAL A 113 -5.13 3.56 3.81
N SER A 114 -5.17 3.98 5.08
CA SER A 114 -5.37 5.39 5.42
C SER A 114 -4.29 6.30 4.81
N LYS A 115 -4.62 7.58 4.57
CA LYS A 115 -3.64 8.61 4.18
C LYS A 115 -2.45 8.71 5.13
N ASN A 116 -2.67 8.50 6.42
CA ASN A 116 -1.61 8.55 7.43
C ASN A 116 -0.65 7.37 7.28
N THR A 117 -1.17 6.19 6.94
CA THR A 117 -0.36 5.00 6.63
C THR A 117 0.50 5.25 5.40
N VAL A 118 -0.10 5.76 4.30
CA VAL A 118 0.67 6.15 3.10
C VAL A 118 1.72 7.19 3.44
N PHE A 119 1.38 8.21 4.23
CA PHE A 119 2.33 9.25 4.63
C PHE A 119 3.51 8.66 5.41
N SER A 120 3.24 7.76 6.34
CA SER A 120 4.27 7.02 7.09
C SER A 120 5.15 6.19 6.16
N ASP A 121 4.53 5.44 5.24
CA ASP A 121 5.24 4.65 4.23
C ASP A 121 6.13 5.56 3.36
N MET A 122 5.59 6.66 2.83
CA MET A 122 6.36 7.64 2.04
C MET A 122 7.53 8.25 2.81
N LYS A 123 7.37 8.49 4.11
CA LYS A 123 8.48 8.95 4.97
C LYS A 123 9.56 7.88 5.08
N HIS A 124 9.17 6.62 5.30
CA HIS A 124 10.10 5.49 5.34
C HIS A 124 10.87 5.33 4.02
N LEU A 125 10.16 5.34 2.89
CA LEU A 125 10.74 5.26 1.55
C LEU A 125 11.76 6.36 1.28
N LYS A 126 11.43 7.60 1.68
CA LYS A 126 12.34 8.74 1.55
C LYS A 126 13.60 8.57 2.38
N GLU A 127 13.49 8.01 3.58
CA GLU A 127 14.64 7.74 4.45
C GLU A 127 15.53 6.62 3.88
N GLU A 128 14.96 5.57 3.29
CA GLU A 128 15.72 4.54 2.60
C GLU A 128 16.49 5.09 1.40
N LEU A 129 15.84 5.89 0.54
CA LEU A 129 16.50 6.51 -0.62
C LEU A 129 17.67 7.40 -0.21
N LYS A 130 17.52 8.18 0.88
CA LYS A 130 18.61 8.98 1.44
C LYS A 130 19.80 8.15 1.90
N LYS A 131 19.56 6.97 2.50
CA LYS A 131 20.63 6.04 2.89
C LYS A 131 21.37 5.54 1.64
N PHE A 132 20.64 5.15 0.59
CA PHE A 132 21.26 4.72 -0.68
C PHE A 132 22.14 5.81 -1.31
N GLU A 133 21.66 7.05 -1.36
CA GLU A 133 22.43 8.17 -1.90
C GLU A 133 23.70 8.45 -1.08
N SER A 134 23.59 8.38 0.25
CA SER A 134 24.72 8.54 1.16
C SER A 134 25.77 7.44 0.95
N SER A 135 25.34 6.18 0.84
CA SER A 135 26.21 5.05 0.57
C SER A 135 26.90 5.15 -0.80
N ARG A 136 26.18 5.58 -1.84
CA ARG A 136 26.74 5.83 -3.18
C ARG A 136 27.86 6.87 -3.13
N ASN A 137 27.62 7.99 -2.44
CA ASN A 137 28.61 9.07 -2.30
C ASN A 137 29.88 8.62 -1.56
N ILE A 138 29.76 7.73 -0.56
CA ILE A 138 30.92 7.16 0.15
C ILE A 138 31.73 6.24 -0.76
N LEU A 139 31.04 5.36 -1.50
CA LEU A 139 31.68 4.43 -2.43
C LEU A 139 32.39 5.16 -3.57
N GLU A 140 31.77 6.20 -4.12
CA GLU A 140 32.36 7.05 -5.16
C GLU A 140 33.63 7.77 -4.67
N LYS A 141 33.58 8.37 -3.47
CA LYS A 141 34.77 9.00 -2.85
C LYS A 141 35.90 8.00 -2.63
N ARG A 142 35.58 6.77 -2.20
CA ARG A 142 36.57 5.70 -1.97
C ARG A 142 37.18 5.18 -3.27
N TRP A 143 36.37 5.08 -4.33
CA TRP A 143 36.85 4.71 -5.65
C TRP A 143 37.79 5.78 -6.23
N LEU A 144 37.41 7.06 -6.13
CA LEU A 144 38.25 8.19 -6.53
C LEU A 144 39.56 8.27 -5.72
N SER A 145 39.52 8.00 -4.41
CA SER A 145 40.75 7.97 -3.59
C SER A 145 41.67 6.81 -3.99
N ASN A 146 41.11 5.64 -4.30
CA ASN A 146 41.88 4.47 -4.74
C ASN A 146 42.50 4.67 -6.13
N GLN A 147 41.84 5.39 -7.03
CA GLN A 147 42.46 5.78 -8.30
C GLN A 147 43.62 6.76 -8.10
N ARG A 148 43.48 7.74 -7.20
CA ARG A 148 44.57 8.68 -6.88
C ARG A 148 45.77 8.00 -6.24
N SER A 149 45.57 7.05 -5.34
CA SER A 149 46.66 6.29 -4.73
C SER A 149 47.32 5.30 -5.71
N GLY A 150 46.55 4.72 -6.63
CA GLY A 150 47.08 3.89 -7.73
C GLY A 150 47.90 4.68 -8.75
N ILE A 151 47.51 5.92 -9.08
CA ILE A 151 48.27 6.79 -9.99
C ILE A 151 49.61 7.24 -9.38
N SER A 152 49.69 7.45 -8.06
CA SER A 152 50.96 7.77 -7.38
C SER A 152 52.01 6.66 -7.40
N ASN A 153 51.62 5.40 -7.63
CA ASN A 153 52.57 4.28 -7.78
C ASN A 153 53.02 4.03 -9.23
N SER A 154 52.50 4.79 -10.21
CA SER A 154 52.85 4.63 -11.64
C SER A 154 53.90 5.62 -12.15
N LYS A 155 54.45 6.50 -11.28
CA LYS A 155 55.47 7.50 -11.66
C LYS A 155 56.91 7.15 -11.22
N SER A 156 57.18 5.94 -10.75
CA SER A 156 58.52 5.51 -10.31
C SER A 156 59.20 4.48 -11.21
N PHE A 157 58.65 4.16 -12.38
CA PHE A 157 59.24 3.21 -13.34
C PHE A 157 59.50 3.88 -14.69
N ASP A 158 60.28 4.96 -14.70
CA ASP A 158 60.95 5.49 -15.90
C ASP A 158 62.22 6.26 -15.46
N SER A 159 63.24 5.54 -14.98
CA SER A 159 64.64 6.03 -14.92
C SER A 159 65.66 4.91 -14.64
N ALA A 160 65.55 3.78 -15.33
CA ALA A 160 66.62 2.78 -15.34
C ALA A 160 66.65 2.03 -16.68
N CYS A 161 67.11 2.72 -17.73
CA CYS A 161 67.89 2.18 -18.84
C CYS A 161 68.55 3.35 -19.59
#